data_AF-A0A4U5MEG1-F1
#
_entry.id   AF-A0A4U5MEG1-F1
#
_cell.length_a   1.000
_cell.length_b   1.000
_cell.length_c   1.000
_cell.angle_alpha   90.00
_cell.angle_beta   90.00
_cell.angle_gamma   90.00
#
_symmetry.space_group_name_H-M   'P 1'
#
loop_
_entity.id
_entity.type
_entity.pdbx_description
1 polymer ?
#
loop_
_entity_poly.entity_id
_entity_poly.type
_entity_poly.pdbx_seq_one_letter_code
_entity_poly.pdbx_strand_id
1 'polypeptide(L)'
;MRLSLLLAIFAVLFCFSAALVIPKEKQPIDLHHHKLKCKACHELYKFLKEAENLSGDALKIYLDKKCGFIPFISDECRHLVGKAVDHIEKYGRKFDENNLCTHVLHAC
;
A
#
# COMPACT_ATOMS: atom_id res chain seq x y z
N MET A 1 23.39 -22.99 62.46
CA MET A 1 24.29 -21.97 61.83
C MET A 1 24.58 -22.32 60.37
N ARG A 2 23.57 -22.37 59.49
CA ARG A 2 23.74 -22.59 58.03
C ARG A 2 22.65 -21.91 57.20
N LEU A 3 22.05 -20.82 57.70
CA LEU A 3 20.93 -20.13 57.03
C LEU A 3 21.29 -18.69 56.59
N SER A 4 22.55 -18.28 56.76
CA SER A 4 22.99 -16.89 56.54
C SER A 4 23.90 -16.73 55.32
N LEU A 5 24.18 -17.81 54.55
CA LEU A 5 25.13 -17.79 53.44
C LEU A 5 24.50 -17.80 52.04
N LEU A 6 23.17 -17.93 51.93
CA LEU A 6 22.48 -18.06 50.64
C LEU A 6 21.87 -16.75 50.09
N LEU A 7 21.89 -15.67 50.87
CA LEU A 7 21.29 -14.39 50.48
C LEU A 7 22.23 -13.45 49.72
N ALA A 8 23.50 -13.81 49.52
CA ALA A 8 24.51 -12.93 48.91
C ALA A 8 24.76 -13.17 47.41
N ILE A 9 24.04 -14.09 46.74
CA ILE A 9 24.33 -14.47 45.34
C ILE A 9 23.29 -13.92 44.35
N PHE A 10 22.14 -13.41 44.80
CA PHE A 10 21.07 -12.94 43.91
C PHE A 10 21.17 -11.45 43.49
N ALA A 11 22.34 -10.81 43.66
CA ALA A 11 22.48 -9.37 43.43
C ALA A 11 23.33 -8.96 42.20
N VAL A 12 23.73 -9.90 41.30
CA VAL A 12 24.72 -9.59 40.24
C VAL A 12 24.25 -9.92 38.81
N LEU A 13 22.97 -10.21 38.57
CA LEU A 13 22.46 -10.51 37.22
C LEU A 13 21.34 -9.57 36.75
N PHE A 14 21.41 -8.30 37.16
CA PHE A 14 20.63 -7.21 36.54
C PHE A 14 21.55 -6.42 35.59
N CYS A 15 22.17 -7.13 34.65
CA CYS A 15 23.04 -6.53 33.64
C CYS A 15 22.33 -6.49 32.29
N PHE A 16 22.08 -5.25 31.83
CA PHE A 16 21.96 -4.86 30.43
C PHE A 16 20.91 -5.59 29.58
N SER A 17 19.68 -5.12 29.65
CA SER A 17 18.80 -5.13 28.49
C SER A 17 18.08 -3.78 28.35
N ALA A 18 18.81 -2.68 28.52
CA ALA A 18 18.47 -1.46 27.81
C ALA A 18 18.86 -1.68 26.34
N ALA A 19 18.13 -2.56 25.66
CA ALA A 19 18.05 -2.52 24.21
C ALA A 19 17.54 -1.13 23.90
N LEU A 20 18.43 -0.29 23.35
CA LEU A 20 18.07 0.98 22.76
C LEU A 20 16.99 0.69 21.72
N VAL A 21 15.73 0.84 22.12
CA VAL A 21 14.62 1.01 21.20
C VAL A 21 14.92 2.33 20.52
N ILE A 22 15.66 2.27 19.42
CA ILE A 22 15.74 3.36 18.46
C ILE A 22 14.30 3.46 17.93
N PRO A 23 13.52 4.49 18.28
CA PRO A 23 12.27 4.71 17.57
C PRO A 23 12.66 4.89 16.10
N LYS A 24 12.22 3.96 15.26
CA LYS A 24 12.42 4.03 13.82
C LYS A 24 11.76 5.33 13.37
N GLU A 25 12.57 6.36 13.15
CA GLU A 25 12.10 7.64 12.66
C GLU A 25 11.30 7.35 11.37
N LYS A 26 10.01 7.66 11.41
CA LYS A 26 9.07 7.39 10.33
C LYS A 26 9.49 8.28 9.16
N GLN A 27 10.35 7.75 8.30
CA GLN A 27 10.95 8.48 7.20
C GLN A 27 9.85 9.14 6.32
N PRO A 28 10.11 10.31 5.72
CA PRO A 28 9.18 11.07 4.86
C PRO A 28 8.78 10.36 3.55
N ILE A 29 9.17 9.09 3.38
CA ILE A 29 8.93 8.27 2.17
C ILE A 29 7.43 7.97 1.99
N ASP A 30 6.67 7.87 3.08
CA ASP A 30 5.26 7.47 3.05
C ASP A 30 4.38 8.49 2.30
N LEU A 31 4.63 9.79 2.52
CA LEU A 31 3.83 10.86 1.90
C LEU A 31 4.06 10.96 0.39
N HIS A 32 5.31 10.76 -0.06
CA HIS A 32 5.63 10.80 -1.49
C HIS A 32 5.02 9.60 -2.22
N HIS A 33 5.13 8.41 -1.63
CA HIS A 33 4.57 7.19 -2.20
C HIS A 33 3.03 7.24 -2.27
N HIS A 34 2.37 7.74 -1.22
CA HIS A 34 0.93 7.93 -1.23
C HIS A 34 0.48 8.90 -2.33
N LYS A 35 1.21 10.02 -2.51
CA LYS A 35 0.91 10.99 -3.57
C LYS A 35 1.02 10.38 -4.97
N LEU A 36 2.03 9.54 -5.21
CA LEU A 36 2.20 8.85 -6.49
C LEU A 36 1.07 7.83 -6.74
N LYS A 37 0.70 7.04 -5.73
CA LYS A 37 -0.44 6.11 -5.81
C LYS A 37 -1.75 6.82 -6.12
N CYS A 38 -2.04 7.92 -5.42
CA CYS A 38 -3.27 8.68 -5.64
C CYS A 38 -3.29 9.25 -7.08
N LYS A 39 -2.17 9.83 -7.54
CA LYS A 39 -2.01 10.29 -8.92
C LYS A 39 -2.21 9.16 -9.94
N ALA A 40 -1.64 7.98 -9.69
CA ALA A 40 -1.81 6.81 -10.55
C ALA A 40 -3.27 6.37 -10.66
N CYS A 41 -4.01 6.42 -9.54
CA CYS A 41 -5.43 6.11 -9.55
C CYS A 41 -6.25 7.10 -10.39
N HIS A 42 -5.97 8.40 -10.27
CA HIS A 42 -6.65 9.42 -11.08
C HIS A 42 -6.44 9.20 -12.58
N GLU A 43 -5.22 8.85 -13.00
CA GLU A 43 -4.95 8.51 -14.41
C GLU A 43 -5.64 7.21 -14.82
N LEU A 44 -5.61 6.18 -13.97
CA LEU A 44 -6.32 4.92 -14.22
C LEU A 44 -7.83 5.16 -14.43
N TYR A 45 -8.45 6.02 -13.61
CA TYR A 45 -9.85 6.37 -13.74
C TYR A 45 -10.18 7.03 -15.10
N LYS A 46 -9.30 7.89 -15.61
CA LYS A 46 -9.46 8.46 -16.96
C LYS A 46 -9.46 7.38 -18.02
N PHE A 47 -8.54 6.42 -17.95
CA PHE A 47 -8.48 5.32 -18.90
C PHE A 47 -9.69 4.39 -18.81
N LEU A 48 -10.25 4.20 -17.62
CA LEU A 48 -11.48 3.43 -17.44
C LEU A 48 -12.67 4.05 -18.17
N LYS A 49 -12.78 5.39 -18.20
CA LYS A 49 -13.80 6.10 -19.00
C LYS A 49 -13.57 5.96 -20.49
N GLU A 50 -12.32 5.99 -20.95
CA GLU A 50 -12.02 5.76 -22.37
C GLU A 50 -12.39 4.33 -22.82
N ALA A 51 -12.35 3.37 -21.90
CA ALA A 51 -12.56 1.95 -22.16
C ALA A 51 -13.95 1.43 -21.78
N GLU A 52 -15.00 2.26 -21.82
CA GLU A 52 -16.36 1.90 -21.39
C GLU A 52 -16.89 0.61 -22.03
N ASN A 53 -16.52 0.34 -23.28
CA ASN A 53 -16.97 -0.82 -24.05
C ASN A 53 -16.11 -2.08 -23.86
N LEU A 54 -15.09 -2.02 -23.01
CA LEU A 54 -14.19 -3.16 -22.74
C LEU A 54 -14.53 -3.80 -21.39
N SER A 55 -14.28 -5.12 -21.30
CA SER A 55 -14.39 -5.89 -20.07
C SER A 55 -13.33 -7.01 -20.02
N GLY A 56 -13.15 -7.60 -18.84
CA GLY A 56 -12.21 -8.69 -18.59
C GLY A 56 -10.82 -8.47 -19.12
N ASP A 57 -10.26 -9.50 -19.77
CA ASP A 57 -8.88 -9.47 -20.27
C ASP A 57 -8.61 -8.33 -21.25
N ALA A 58 -9.59 -8.00 -22.10
CA ALA A 58 -9.45 -6.90 -23.05
C ALA A 58 -9.31 -5.54 -22.33
N LEU A 59 -10.11 -5.32 -21.27
CA LEU A 59 -9.99 -4.14 -20.43
C LEU A 59 -8.64 -4.13 -19.70
N LYS A 60 -8.25 -5.25 -19.09
CA LYS A 60 -6.98 -5.37 -18.37
C LYS A 60 -5.78 -5.04 -19.25
N ILE A 61 -5.69 -5.64 -20.44
CA ILE A 61 -4.60 -5.41 -21.40
C ILE A 61 -4.57 -3.94 -21.85
N TYR A 62 -5.73 -3.34 -22.10
CA TYR A 62 -5.83 -1.92 -22.46
C TYR A 62 -5.27 -1.03 -21.35
N LEU A 63 -5.69 -1.24 -20.11
CA LEU A 63 -5.26 -0.44 -18.96
C LEU A 63 -3.78 -0.65 -18.64
N ASP A 64 -3.29 -1.89 -18.65
CA ASP A 64 -1.87 -2.19 -18.44
C ASP A 64 -0.98 -1.48 -19.47
N LYS A 65 -1.41 -1.47 -20.74
CA LYS A 65 -0.73 -0.76 -21.81
C LYS A 65 -0.72 0.75 -21.58
N LYS A 66 -1.87 1.35 -21.24
CA LYS A 66 -1.99 2.79 -20.95
C LYS A 66 -1.16 3.21 -19.74
N CYS A 67 -1.25 2.47 -18.63
CA CYS A 67 -0.41 2.67 -17.45
C CYS A 67 1.09 2.58 -17.78
N GLY A 68 1.47 1.67 -18.68
CA GLY A 68 2.85 1.53 -19.15
C GLY A 68 3.44 2.76 -19.85
N PHE A 69 2.62 3.67 -20.36
CA PHE A 69 3.08 4.88 -21.04
C PHE A 69 3.24 6.08 -20.11
N ILE A 70 2.83 5.98 -18.85
CA ILE A 70 2.95 7.11 -17.92
C ILE A 70 4.29 7.02 -17.18
N PRO A 71 5.25 7.92 -17.43
CA PRO A 71 6.50 7.92 -16.69
C PRO A 71 6.23 8.25 -15.21
N PHE A 72 7.10 7.75 -14.35
CA PHE A 72 7.11 7.96 -12.88
C PHE A 72 5.97 7.34 -12.06
N ILE A 73 4.87 6.89 -12.69
CA ILE A 73 3.74 6.23 -11.98
C ILE A 73 3.29 4.93 -12.66
N SER A 74 4.07 4.41 -13.62
CA SER A 74 3.71 3.22 -14.39
C SER A 74 3.42 2.02 -13.51
N ASP A 75 4.24 1.83 -12.48
CA ASP A 75 4.21 0.65 -11.64
C ASP A 75 3.05 0.74 -10.65
N GLU A 76 2.86 1.91 -10.03
CA GLU A 76 1.69 2.20 -9.20
C GLU A 76 0.39 2.05 -10.00
N CYS A 77 0.34 2.56 -11.23
CA CYS A 77 -0.85 2.47 -12.09
C CYS A 77 -1.17 1.00 -12.42
N ARG A 78 -0.18 0.22 -12.88
CA ARG A 78 -0.35 -1.21 -13.18
C ARG A 78 -0.77 -2.02 -11.97
N HIS A 79 -0.25 -1.69 -10.78
CA HIS A 79 -0.63 -2.37 -9.55
C HIS A 79 -2.12 -2.20 -9.21
N LEU A 80 -2.75 -1.12 -9.67
CA LEU A 80 -4.15 -0.83 -9.45
C LEU A 80 -5.08 -1.48 -10.49
N VAL A 81 -4.57 -1.83 -11.69
CA VAL A 81 -5.37 -2.35 -12.80
C VAL A 81 -6.16 -3.60 -12.41
N GLY A 82 -5.50 -4.58 -11.81
CA GLY A 82 -6.16 -5.85 -11.43
C GLY A 82 -7.36 -5.62 -10.52
N LYS A 83 -7.17 -4.85 -9.44
CA LYS A 83 -8.26 -4.51 -8.51
C LYS A 83 -9.41 -3.76 -9.18
N ALA A 84 -9.10 -2.84 -10.10
CA ALA A 84 -10.11 -2.09 -10.82
C ALA A 84 -10.93 -2.99 -11.76
N VAL A 85 -10.26 -3.89 -12.49
CA VAL A 85 -10.92 -4.86 -13.38
C VAL A 85 -11.79 -5.82 -12.57
N ASP A 86 -11.25 -6.41 -11.50
CA ASP A 86 -11.98 -7.32 -10.61
C ASP A 86 -13.24 -6.64 -10.04
N HIS A 87 -13.13 -5.36 -9.65
CA HIS A 87 -14.27 -4.60 -9.17
C HIS A 87 -15.33 -4.39 -10.25
N ILE A 88 -14.93 -4.03 -11.47
CA ILE A 88 -15.84 -3.82 -12.60
C ILE A 88 -16.54 -5.13 -12.99
N GLU A 89 -15.84 -6.26 -13.00
CA GLU A 89 -16.44 -7.55 -13.31
C GLU A 89 -17.45 -7.97 -12.26
N LYS A 90 -17.15 -7.70 -10.98
CA LYS A 90 -18.00 -8.13 -9.87
C LYS A 90 -19.19 -7.20 -9.61
N TYR A 91 -19.01 -5.90 -9.76
CA TYR A 91 -19.98 -4.88 -9.34
C TYR A 91 -20.45 -3.95 -10.47
N GLY A 92 -19.85 -4.06 -11.66
CA GLY A 92 -20.07 -3.15 -12.77
C GLY A 92 -19.33 -1.81 -12.62
N ARG A 93 -19.56 -0.90 -13.55
CA ARG A 93 -18.93 0.44 -13.61
C ARG A 93 -19.65 1.48 -12.74
N LYS A 94 -20.01 1.12 -11.51
CA LYS A 94 -20.79 1.97 -10.59
C LYS A 94 -19.89 2.71 -9.59
N PHE A 95 -18.99 3.55 -10.12
CA PHE A 95 -18.12 4.37 -9.29
C PHE A 95 -17.81 5.70 -9.99
N ASP A 96 -17.70 6.75 -9.21
CA ASP A 96 -17.01 7.98 -9.61
C ASP A 96 -15.52 7.89 -9.24
N GLU A 97 -14.76 8.92 -9.60
CA GLU A 97 -13.32 8.99 -9.38
C GLU A 97 -12.93 8.84 -7.91
N ASN A 98 -13.63 9.58 -7.04
CA ASN A 98 -13.32 9.62 -5.63
C ASN A 98 -13.69 8.30 -4.97
N ASN A 99 -14.84 7.73 -5.34
CA ASN A 99 -15.23 6.41 -4.87
C ASN A 99 -14.20 5.35 -5.26
N LEU A 100 -13.79 5.33 -6.53
CA LEU A 100 -12.80 4.38 -7.02
C LEU A 100 -11.46 4.53 -6.27
N CYS A 101 -10.94 5.75 -6.17
CA CYS A 101 -9.61 5.96 -5.62
C CYS A 101 -9.54 5.83 -4.10
N THR A 102 -10.57 6.27 -3.38
CA THR A 102 -10.59 6.32 -1.91
C THR A 102 -11.16 5.04 -1.28
N HIS A 103 -12.21 4.48 -1.89
CA HIS A 103 -12.97 3.38 -1.28
C HIS A 103 -12.74 2.01 -1.94
N VAL A 104 -12.45 1.97 -3.24
CA VAL A 104 -12.23 0.69 -3.94
C VAL A 104 -10.74 0.34 -3.97
N LEU A 105 -9.90 1.29 -4.37
CA LEU A 105 -8.48 1.05 -4.59
C LEU A 105 -7.61 1.44 -3.40
N HIS A 106 -8.11 2.30 -2.50
CA HIS A 106 -7.38 2.85 -1.35
C HIS A 106 -6.02 3.43 -1.75
N ALA A 107 -6.01 4.13 -2.89
CA ALA A 107 -4.83 4.78 -3.45
C ALA A 107 -4.76 6.25 -3.04
N CYS A 108 -5.95 6.84 -2.86
CA CYS A 108 -6.25 8.02 -2.09
C CYS A 108 -7.05 7.55 -0.84
#